data_AF-A0A9D6FB50-F1
#
_entry.id   AF-A0A9D6FB50-F1
#
_cell.length_a   1.000
_cell.length_b   1.000
_cell.length_c   1.000
_cell.angle_alpha   90.00
_cell.angle_beta   90.00
_cell.angle_gamma   90.00
#
_symmetry.space_group_name_H-M   'P 1'
#
loop_
_entity.id
_entity.type
_entity.pdbx_description
1 polymer ?
#
loop_
_entity_poly.entity_id
_entity_poly.type
_entity_poly.pdbx_seq_one_letter_code
_entity_poly.pdbx_strand_id
1 'polypeptide(L)'
;MSERVELDVSELRAIEEHKWYLSEKSGREVSIEEAIEDFRARYRAVWAGSKLQQENCRQLEEIEKHQWFRSQEEGCDIGKDQAAKEWILRFADLWRRERDSLEANEFLEVTQAIEKDEGQCIEPASRVGDLARNYDCEVYLHFPRIGSCNFVLNGKEYLSAKSRFFPGNLAFRQGDRIELIVMGARRREAVEALRALLE
;
A
#
# COMPACT_ATOMS: atom_id res chain seq x y z
N MET A 1 11.27 -13.29 -18.54
CA MET A 1 11.32 -12.75 -17.17
C MET A 1 10.47 -11.50 -17.18
N SER A 2 9.28 -11.51 -16.56
CA SER A 2 8.49 -10.27 -16.46
C SER A 2 9.28 -9.24 -15.66
N GLU A 3 9.35 -8.03 -16.18
CA GLU A 3 9.90 -6.88 -15.49
C GLU A 3 9.18 -6.67 -14.16
N ARG A 4 9.94 -6.45 -13.08
CA ARG A 4 9.36 -6.22 -11.75
C ARG A 4 8.72 -4.83 -11.74
N VAL A 5 7.43 -4.79 -11.44
CA VAL A 5 6.61 -3.58 -11.42
C VAL A 5 6.84 -2.85 -10.10
N GLU A 6 7.69 -1.83 -10.09
CA GLU A 6 7.86 -0.98 -8.90
C GLU A 6 6.74 0.06 -8.81
N LEU A 7 6.13 0.16 -7.63
CA LEU A 7 5.00 1.04 -7.32
C LEU A 7 5.32 1.87 -6.08
N ASP A 8 4.78 3.08 -6.03
CA ASP A 8 4.64 3.83 -4.77
C ASP A 8 3.32 3.45 -4.07
N VAL A 9 3.21 3.78 -2.77
CA VAL A 9 2.05 3.40 -1.95
C VAL A 9 0.74 4.00 -2.48
N SER A 10 0.78 5.25 -2.92
CA SER A 10 -0.41 5.91 -3.46
C SER A 10 -0.78 5.39 -4.85
N GLU A 11 0.20 4.94 -5.65
CA GLU A 11 -0.01 4.29 -6.95
C GLU A 11 -0.69 2.94 -6.71
N LEU A 12 -0.26 2.16 -5.72
CA LEU A 12 -0.95 0.95 -5.31
C LEU A 12 -2.39 1.24 -4.87
N ARG A 13 -2.62 2.30 -4.08
CA ARG A 13 -3.98 2.70 -3.67
C ARG A 13 -4.87 3.03 -4.87
N ALA A 14 -4.34 3.81 -5.82
CA ALA A 14 -5.04 4.18 -7.04
C ALA A 14 -5.31 2.97 -7.95
N ILE A 15 -4.38 2.02 -8.01
CA ILE A 15 -4.56 0.75 -8.75
C ILE A 15 -5.67 -0.08 -8.12
N GLU A 16 -5.79 -0.15 -6.79
CA GLU A 16 -6.89 -0.88 -6.15
C GLU A 16 -8.25 -0.21 -6.37
N GLU A 17 -8.32 1.13 -6.36
CA GLU A 17 -9.53 1.85 -6.75
C GLU A 17 -9.90 1.57 -8.22
N HIS A 18 -8.89 1.58 -9.10
CA HIS A 18 -9.07 1.25 -10.52
C HIS A 18 -9.53 -0.20 -10.71
N LYS A 19 -8.94 -1.14 -9.97
CA LYS A 19 -9.32 -2.56 -9.97
C LYS A 19 -10.78 -2.75 -9.58
N TRP A 20 -11.24 -2.04 -8.56
CA TRP A 20 -12.65 -2.04 -8.16
C TRP A 20 -13.55 -1.56 -9.30
N TYR A 21 -13.25 -0.41 -9.91
CA TYR A 21 -14.01 0.11 -11.04
C TYR A 21 -14.03 -0.82 -12.26
N LEU A 22 -12.88 -1.43 -12.59
CA LEU A 22 -12.80 -2.43 -13.66
C LEU A 22 -13.62 -3.68 -13.35
N SER A 23 -13.64 -4.11 -12.08
CA SER A 23 -14.43 -5.26 -11.64
C SER A 23 -15.92 -5.00 -11.81
N GLU A 24 -16.39 -3.83 -11.36
CA GLU A 24 -17.78 -3.37 -11.55
C GLU A 24 -18.16 -3.33 -13.04
N LYS A 25 -17.30 -2.74 -13.87
CA LYS A 25 -17.55 -2.60 -15.31
C LYS A 25 -17.56 -3.94 -16.06
N SER A 26 -16.74 -4.90 -15.64
CA SER A 26 -16.59 -6.19 -16.31
C SER A 26 -17.57 -7.25 -15.79
N GLY A 27 -18.22 -7.02 -14.65
CA GLY A 27 -19.11 -7.97 -13.99
C GLY A 27 -18.39 -9.19 -13.41
N ARG A 28 -17.07 -9.11 -13.22
CA ARG A 28 -16.25 -10.14 -12.59
C ARG A 28 -15.14 -9.49 -11.75
N GLU A 29 -14.60 -10.22 -10.78
CA GLU A 29 -13.41 -9.77 -10.06
C GLU A 29 -12.22 -9.67 -11.04
N VAL A 30 -11.60 -8.50 -11.10
CA VAL A 30 -10.38 -8.23 -11.86
C VAL A 30 -9.18 -8.45 -10.95
N SER A 31 -8.16 -9.16 -11.44
CA SER A 31 -6.98 -9.45 -10.64
C SER A 31 -6.07 -8.21 -10.53
N ILE A 32 -5.21 -8.17 -9.51
CA ILE A 32 -4.28 -7.04 -9.33
C ILE A 32 -3.33 -6.90 -10.53
N GLU A 33 -2.93 -8.00 -11.16
CA GLU A 33 -2.04 -7.99 -12.31
C GLU A 33 -2.71 -7.39 -13.54
N GLU A 34 -3.97 -7.76 -13.80
CA GLU A 34 -4.79 -7.17 -14.86
C GLU A 34 -4.99 -5.66 -14.61
N ALA A 35 -5.28 -5.28 -13.37
CA ALA A 35 -5.44 -3.88 -12.99
C ALA A 35 -4.15 -3.06 -13.14
N ILE A 36 -3.00 -3.60 -12.73
CA ILE A 36 -1.69 -2.97 -12.92
C ILE A 36 -1.42 -2.74 -14.41
N GLU A 37 -1.65 -3.74 -15.26
CA GLU A 37 -1.40 -3.66 -16.69
C GLU A 37 -2.29 -2.59 -17.35
N ASP A 38 -3.59 -2.62 -17.09
CA ASP A 38 -4.53 -1.63 -17.65
C ASP A 38 -4.25 -0.21 -17.13
N PHE A 39 -3.98 -0.07 -15.82
CA PHE A 39 -3.67 1.22 -15.20
C PHE A 39 -2.41 1.83 -15.83
N ARG A 40 -1.33 1.05 -15.95
CA ARG A 40 -0.06 1.52 -16.55
C ARG A 40 -0.21 1.90 -18.01
N ALA A 41 -0.96 1.10 -18.77
CA ALA A 41 -1.13 1.32 -20.20
C ALA A 41 -1.99 2.57 -20.52
N ARG A 42 -2.96 2.91 -19.66
CA ARG A 42 -4.03 3.87 -20.03
C ARG A 42 -4.21 5.03 -19.07
N TYR A 43 -3.95 4.86 -17.78
CA TYR A 43 -4.37 5.82 -16.74
C TYR A 43 -3.21 6.46 -15.99
N ARG A 44 -2.07 5.76 -15.86
CA ARG A 44 -0.95 6.19 -15.02
C ARG A 44 -0.46 7.60 -15.33
N ALA A 45 -0.30 7.96 -16.61
CA ALA A 45 0.20 9.28 -16.99
C ALA A 45 -0.75 10.42 -16.55
N VAL A 46 -2.05 10.22 -16.74
CA VAL A 46 -3.08 11.20 -16.37
C VAL A 46 -3.22 11.28 -14.85
N TRP A 47 -3.22 10.14 -14.17
CA TRP A 47 -3.24 10.06 -12.72
C TRP A 47 -2.02 10.74 -12.10
N ALA A 48 -0.81 10.47 -12.59
CA ALA A 48 0.42 11.05 -12.06
C ALA A 48 0.45 12.58 -12.21
N GLY A 49 -0.01 13.12 -13.34
CA GLY A 49 -0.14 14.56 -13.53
C GLY A 49 -1.14 15.19 -12.55
N SER A 50 -2.28 14.53 -12.35
CA SER A 50 -3.31 14.98 -11.41
C SER A 50 -2.84 14.92 -9.96
N LYS A 51 -2.13 13.84 -9.58
CA LYS A 51 -1.52 13.67 -8.26
C LYS A 51 -0.51 14.79 -7.99
N LEU A 52 0.43 15.01 -8.90
CA LEU A 52 1.45 16.06 -8.75
C LEU A 52 0.81 17.45 -8.57
N GLN A 53 -0.23 17.76 -9.34
CA GLN A 53 -0.94 19.02 -9.19
C GLN A 53 -1.59 19.15 -7.80
N GLN A 54 -2.29 18.11 -7.33
CA GLN A 54 -2.91 18.10 -6.01
C GLN A 54 -1.89 18.22 -4.88
N GLU A 55 -0.75 17.54 -5.00
CA GLU A 55 0.33 17.60 -4.02
C GLU A 55 0.96 18.99 -3.95
N ASN A 56 1.18 19.63 -5.10
CA ASN A 56 1.67 21.02 -5.14
C ASN A 56 0.70 21.98 -4.47
N CYS A 57 -0.61 21.87 -4.74
CA CYS A 57 -1.62 22.69 -4.07
C CYS A 57 -1.59 22.49 -2.55
N ARG A 58 -1.55 21.24 -2.08
CA ARG A 58 -1.49 20.93 -0.65
C ARG A 58 -0.21 21.45 0.02
N GLN A 59 0.95 21.32 -0.64
CA GLN A 59 2.20 21.88 -0.10
C GLN A 59 2.14 23.41 0.01
N LEU A 60 1.52 24.09 -0.95
CA LEU A 60 1.32 25.53 -0.88
C LEU A 60 0.41 25.92 0.30
N GLU A 61 -0.68 25.20 0.52
CA GLU A 61 -1.57 25.42 1.67
C GLU A 61 -0.83 25.26 3.01
N GLU A 62 0.05 24.27 3.13
CA GLU A 62 0.85 24.08 4.35
C GLU A 62 1.90 25.18 4.55
N ILE A 63 2.53 25.64 3.47
CA ILE A 63 3.45 26.79 3.52
C ILE A 63 2.70 28.06 3.94
N GLU A 64 1.49 28.29 3.43
CA GLU A 64 0.67 29.45 3.79
C GLU A 64 0.22 29.40 5.26
N LYS A 65 -0.18 28.23 5.76
CA LYS A 65 -0.46 28.03 7.19
C LYS A 65 0.79 28.33 8.02
N HIS A 66 1.93 27.79 7.63
CA HIS A 66 3.19 28.00 8.33
C HIS A 66 3.60 29.48 8.35
N GLN A 67 3.48 30.19 7.22
CA GLN A 67 3.70 31.62 7.14
C GLN A 67 2.81 32.35 8.15
N TRP A 68 1.51 32.05 8.16
CA TRP A 68 0.57 32.70 9.06
C TRP A 68 0.97 32.53 10.53
N PHE A 69 1.25 31.29 10.97
CA PHE A 69 1.68 31.03 12.35
C PHE A 69 2.97 31.77 12.71
N ARG A 70 4.00 31.70 11.85
CA ARG A 70 5.28 32.38 12.10
C ARG A 70 5.11 33.91 12.14
N SER A 71 4.26 34.47 11.29
CA SER A 71 3.98 35.90 11.33
C SER A 71 3.24 36.36 12.58
N GLN A 72 2.39 35.50 13.15
CA GLN A 72 1.79 35.77 14.47
C GLN A 72 2.84 35.73 15.59
N GLU A 73 3.78 34.78 15.54
CA GLU A 73 4.84 34.64 16.54
C GLU A 73 5.84 35.81 16.52
N GLU A 74 6.26 36.24 15.33
CA GLU A 74 7.24 37.32 15.17
C GLU A 74 6.59 38.72 15.26
N GLY A 75 5.26 38.80 15.25
CA GLY A 75 4.51 40.06 15.28
C GLY A 75 4.61 40.88 13.99
N CYS A 76 5.14 40.30 12.91
CA CYS A 76 5.25 40.93 11.59
C CYS A 76 5.16 39.87 10.46
N ASP A 77 4.85 40.31 9.24
CA ASP A 77 4.86 39.40 8.08
C ASP A 77 6.30 38.95 7.78
N ILE A 78 6.55 37.64 7.81
CA ILE A 78 7.86 37.05 7.54
C ILE A 78 8.11 36.87 6.04
N GLY A 79 7.06 37.01 5.22
CA GLY A 79 7.09 36.84 3.79
C GLY A 79 7.08 35.38 3.33
N LYS A 80 6.58 35.18 2.09
CA LYS A 80 6.39 33.85 1.49
C LYS A 80 7.69 33.07 1.32
N ASP A 81 8.76 33.71 0.85
CA ASP A 81 10.02 33.04 0.56
C ASP A 81 10.72 32.49 1.81
N GLN A 82 10.67 33.25 2.90
CA GLN A 82 11.24 32.82 4.18
C GLN A 82 10.41 31.68 4.78
N ALA A 83 9.08 31.82 4.80
CA ALA A 83 8.17 30.78 5.28
C ALA A 83 8.34 29.47 4.48
N ALA A 84 8.43 29.55 3.15
CA ALA A 84 8.64 28.39 2.31
C ALA A 84 9.97 27.69 2.62
N LYS A 85 11.08 28.44 2.76
CA LYS A 85 12.39 27.87 3.12
C LYS A 85 12.36 27.20 4.49
N GLU A 86 11.80 27.86 5.50
CA GLU A 86 11.66 27.30 6.85
C GLU A 86 10.83 26.01 6.82
N TRP A 87 9.69 26.03 6.12
CA TRP A 87 8.81 24.88 6.03
C TRP A 87 9.45 23.70 5.29
N ILE A 88 10.11 23.98 4.16
CA ILE A 88 10.81 22.94 3.37
C ILE A 88 11.90 22.27 4.21
N LEU A 89 12.70 23.05 4.95
CA LEU A 89 13.81 22.52 5.73
C LEU A 89 13.35 21.73 6.96
N ARG A 90 12.18 22.04 7.53
CA ARG A 90 11.74 21.49 8.82
C ARG A 90 10.66 20.42 8.69
N PHE A 91 9.74 20.57 7.75
CA PHE A 91 8.48 19.82 7.74
C PHE A 91 8.24 19.05 6.45
N ALA A 92 8.74 19.50 5.29
CA ALA A 92 8.38 18.91 4.00
C ALA A 92 8.67 17.40 3.91
N ASP A 93 9.81 16.94 4.41
CA ASP A 93 10.18 15.53 4.32
C ASP A 93 9.28 14.64 5.19
N LEU A 94 9.00 15.04 6.43
CA LEU A 94 8.08 14.32 7.30
C LEU A 94 6.67 14.33 6.71
N TRP A 95 6.21 15.50 6.26
CA TRP A 95 4.88 15.67 5.67
C TRP A 95 4.68 14.76 4.45
N ARG A 96 5.66 14.67 3.54
CA ARG A 96 5.58 13.77 2.38
C ARG A 96 5.55 12.30 2.82
N ARG A 97 6.42 11.90 3.75
CA ARG A 97 6.48 10.52 4.26
C ARG A 97 5.19 10.08 4.95
N GLU A 98 4.58 10.95 5.74
CA GLU A 98 3.30 10.64 6.38
C GLU A 98 2.21 10.41 5.34
N ARG A 99 2.18 11.21 4.28
CA ARG A 99 1.18 11.08 3.21
C ARG A 99 1.42 9.89 2.28
N ASP A 100 2.67 9.52 2.06
CA ASP A 100 3.05 8.32 1.30
C ASP A 100 3.08 7.06 2.19
N SER A 101 2.70 7.17 3.47
CA SER A 101 2.62 6.01 4.36
C SER A 101 1.50 5.06 3.97
N LEU A 102 1.65 3.79 4.33
CA LEU A 102 0.62 2.76 4.17
C LEU A 102 -0.68 3.18 4.86
N GLU A 103 -0.60 3.69 6.09
CA GLU A 103 -1.76 4.10 6.88
C GLU A 103 -2.54 5.26 6.23
N ALA A 104 -1.83 6.29 5.76
CA ALA A 104 -2.46 7.43 5.07
C ALA A 104 -3.15 7.02 3.75
N ASN A 105 -2.73 5.91 3.17
CA ASN A 105 -3.32 5.30 1.98
C ASN A 105 -4.23 4.10 2.32
N GLU A 106 -4.74 4.05 3.56
CA GLU A 106 -5.76 3.11 4.03
C GLU A 106 -5.34 1.64 4.12
N PHE A 107 -4.04 1.39 4.03
CA PHE A 107 -3.46 0.08 4.26
C PHE A 107 -3.12 -0.12 5.74
N LEU A 108 -3.30 -1.35 6.20
CA LEU A 108 -2.81 -1.82 7.50
C LEU A 108 -1.62 -2.75 7.28
N GLU A 109 -0.45 -2.36 7.78
CA GLU A 109 0.76 -3.19 7.76
C GLU A 109 0.84 -4.04 9.03
N VAL A 110 1.15 -5.33 8.86
CA VAL A 110 1.30 -6.28 9.97
C VAL A 110 2.48 -7.20 9.68
N THR A 111 3.37 -7.37 10.65
CA THR A 111 4.39 -8.43 10.62
C THR A 111 4.00 -9.52 11.59
N GLN A 112 3.98 -10.77 11.13
CA GLN A 112 3.64 -11.93 11.93
C GLN A 112 4.74 -13.00 11.83
N ALA A 113 5.16 -13.54 12.97
CA ALA A 113 6.03 -14.71 13.01
C ALA A 113 5.19 -16.00 12.95
N ILE A 114 5.71 -17.01 12.27
CA ILE A 114 5.09 -18.34 12.20
C ILE A 114 5.53 -19.16 13.40
N GLU A 115 4.61 -19.44 14.33
CA GLU A 115 4.93 -20.12 15.59
C GLU A 115 4.65 -21.63 15.54
N LYS A 116 3.62 -22.08 14.81
CA LYS A 116 3.30 -23.51 14.65
C LYS A 116 4.15 -24.19 13.56
N ASP A 117 4.90 -25.22 13.95
CA ASP A 117 5.35 -26.32 13.08
C ASP A 117 4.50 -27.55 13.36
N GLU A 118 3.20 -27.48 13.07
CA GLU A 118 2.45 -28.73 13.03
C GLU A 118 2.83 -29.41 11.72
N GLY A 119 3.51 -30.55 11.77
CA GLY A 119 3.96 -31.35 10.62
C GLY A 119 2.84 -31.83 9.66
N GLN A 120 1.67 -31.20 9.69
CA GLN A 120 0.69 -31.13 8.62
C GLN A 120 0.95 -29.84 7.85
N CYS A 121 1.33 -29.98 6.59
CA CYS A 121 1.39 -28.91 5.60
C CYS A 121 -0.03 -28.35 5.38
N ILE A 122 -0.60 -27.64 6.37
CA ILE A 122 -1.75 -26.77 6.14
C ILE A 122 -1.21 -25.74 5.18
N GLU A 123 -1.72 -25.66 3.96
CA GLU A 123 -1.35 -24.62 3.00
C GLU A 123 -1.85 -23.27 3.54
N PRO A 124 -1.04 -22.48 4.27
CA PRO A 124 -1.56 -21.30 4.96
C PRO A 124 -1.86 -20.24 3.89
N ALA A 125 -1.09 -20.26 2.81
CA ALA A 125 -1.39 -19.83 1.46
C ALA A 125 -2.89 -19.77 1.07
N SER A 126 -3.54 -20.94 0.94
CA SER A 126 -4.93 -21.03 0.48
C SER A 126 -5.88 -20.45 1.52
N ARG A 127 -5.61 -20.69 2.81
CA ARG A 127 -6.39 -20.11 3.93
C ARG A 127 -6.28 -18.58 4.00
N VAL A 128 -5.12 -18.00 3.71
CA VAL A 128 -4.93 -16.54 3.63
C VAL A 128 -5.73 -15.97 2.47
N GLY A 129 -5.74 -16.64 1.30
CA GLY A 129 -6.59 -16.28 0.17
C GLY A 129 -8.08 -16.36 0.48
N ASP A 130 -8.52 -17.42 1.17
CA ASP A 130 -9.91 -17.59 1.59
C ASP A 130 -10.34 -16.55 2.62
N LEU A 131 -9.48 -16.23 3.59
CA LEU A 131 -9.71 -15.13 4.53
C LEU A 131 -9.84 -13.79 3.80
N ALA A 132 -8.94 -13.49 2.86
CA ALA A 132 -9.02 -12.27 2.06
C ALA A 132 -10.39 -12.15 1.36
N ARG A 133 -10.90 -13.24 0.78
CA ARG A 133 -12.24 -13.27 0.16
C ARG A 133 -13.37 -13.14 1.18
N ASN A 134 -13.31 -13.89 2.28
CA ASN A 134 -14.38 -13.92 3.30
C ASN A 134 -14.58 -12.57 4.01
N TYR A 135 -13.51 -11.80 4.16
CA TYR A 135 -13.56 -10.48 4.79
C TYR A 135 -13.68 -9.34 3.78
N ASP A 136 -13.81 -9.64 2.48
CA ASP A 136 -13.86 -8.64 1.40
C ASP A 136 -12.67 -7.65 1.50
N CYS A 137 -11.48 -8.21 1.62
CA CYS A 137 -10.24 -7.47 1.78
C CYS A 137 -9.21 -7.88 0.74
N GLU A 138 -8.31 -6.95 0.45
CA GLU A 138 -7.09 -7.19 -0.31
C GLU A 138 -5.95 -7.44 0.66
N VAL A 139 -5.23 -8.54 0.44
CA VAL A 139 -4.11 -8.96 1.27
C VAL A 139 -2.92 -9.19 0.37
N TYR A 140 -1.83 -8.47 0.62
CA TYR A 140 -0.54 -8.72 -0.02
C TYR A 140 0.45 -9.21 1.00
N LEU A 141 1.27 -10.17 0.59
CA LEU A 141 2.25 -10.82 1.44
C LEU A 141 3.65 -10.58 0.88
N HIS A 142 4.57 -10.31 1.80
CA HIS A 142 5.99 -10.29 1.56
C HIS A 142 6.68 -11.28 2.51
N PHE A 143 7.56 -12.11 1.97
CA PHE A 143 8.53 -12.89 2.72
C PHE A 143 9.69 -13.29 1.79
N PRO A 144 10.90 -13.58 2.32
CA PRO A 144 12.11 -13.71 1.51
C PRO A 144 12.12 -14.82 0.44
N ARG A 145 11.24 -15.83 0.56
CA ARG A 145 11.24 -17.03 -0.30
C ARG A 145 10.09 -17.07 -1.31
N ILE A 146 9.44 -15.92 -1.57
CA ILE A 146 8.19 -15.86 -2.36
C ILE A 146 8.36 -16.27 -3.83
N GLY A 147 9.56 -16.09 -4.40
CA GLY A 147 9.95 -16.57 -5.72
C GLY A 147 9.29 -15.85 -6.91
N SER A 148 8.07 -15.35 -6.73
CA SER A 148 7.29 -14.57 -7.70
C SER A 148 6.46 -13.51 -6.99
N CYS A 149 6.32 -12.34 -7.61
CA CYS A 149 5.58 -11.22 -7.06
C CYS A 149 4.71 -10.55 -8.12
N ASN A 150 3.71 -9.80 -7.67
CA ASN A 150 2.88 -8.94 -8.52
C ASN A 150 3.53 -7.59 -8.74
N PHE A 151 4.12 -7.04 -7.68
CA PHE A 151 4.76 -5.73 -7.68
C PHE A 151 5.83 -5.65 -6.60
N VAL A 152 6.62 -4.58 -6.69
CA VAL A 152 7.60 -4.18 -5.68
C VAL A 152 7.10 -2.88 -5.06
N LEU A 153 7.08 -2.82 -3.73
CA LEU A 153 6.69 -1.65 -2.96
C LEU A 153 7.79 -1.36 -1.94
N ASN A 154 8.35 -0.15 -1.96
CA ASN A 154 9.46 0.25 -1.08
C ASN A 154 10.64 -0.76 -1.08
N GLY A 155 10.97 -1.30 -2.25
CA GLY A 155 12.04 -2.30 -2.42
C GLY A 155 11.70 -3.73 -1.97
N LYS A 156 10.47 -3.98 -1.46
CA LYS A 156 10.00 -5.31 -1.06
C LYS A 156 9.08 -5.91 -2.11
N GLU A 157 9.24 -7.21 -2.36
CA GLU A 157 8.41 -7.96 -3.31
C GLU A 157 7.11 -8.42 -2.66
N TYR A 158 5.98 -8.09 -3.28
CA TYR A 158 4.65 -8.39 -2.78
C TYR A 158 3.85 -9.27 -3.75
N LEU A 159 3.12 -10.23 -3.18
CA LEU A 159 2.19 -11.10 -3.90
C LEU A 159 0.80 -10.96 -3.27
N SER A 160 -0.25 -10.87 -4.07
CA SER A 160 -1.62 -10.87 -3.61
C SER A 160 -2.04 -12.29 -3.20
N ALA A 161 -2.72 -12.40 -2.06
CA ALA A 161 -3.31 -13.65 -1.58
C ALA A 161 -4.39 -14.21 -2.53
N LYS A 162 -4.94 -13.37 -3.40
CA LYS A 162 -5.93 -13.73 -4.42
C LYS A 162 -5.29 -13.96 -5.80
N SER A 163 -3.98 -13.83 -5.92
CA SER A 163 -3.27 -13.95 -7.20
C SER A 163 -3.43 -15.34 -7.81
N ARG A 164 -3.59 -15.40 -9.14
CA ARG A 164 -3.47 -16.66 -9.90
C ARG A 164 -2.07 -17.25 -9.89
N PHE A 165 -1.05 -16.43 -9.58
CA PHE A 165 0.34 -16.85 -9.45
C PHE A 165 0.66 -17.35 -8.04
N PHE A 166 -0.33 -17.37 -7.13
CA PHE A 166 -0.10 -17.85 -5.79
C PHE A 166 0.34 -19.32 -5.82
N PRO A 167 1.56 -19.64 -5.34
CA PRO A 167 2.02 -21.02 -5.39
C PRO A 167 1.19 -21.84 -4.41
N GLY A 168 0.46 -22.86 -4.89
CA GLY A 168 -0.25 -23.79 -3.99
C GLY A 168 0.68 -24.47 -2.98
N ASN A 169 1.93 -24.72 -3.40
CA ASN A 169 2.96 -25.34 -2.56
C ASN A 169 3.73 -24.33 -1.68
N LEU A 170 3.21 -23.12 -1.49
CA LEU A 170 3.89 -22.12 -0.68
C LEU A 170 3.83 -22.50 0.80
N ALA A 171 4.91 -23.15 1.25
CA ALA A 171 5.07 -23.61 2.62
C ALA A 171 5.84 -22.58 3.46
N PHE A 172 5.14 -21.98 4.41
CA PHE A 172 5.76 -21.25 5.50
C PHE A 172 6.44 -22.23 6.46
N ARG A 173 7.56 -21.83 7.03
CA ARG A 173 8.30 -22.59 8.03
C ARG A 173 8.19 -21.90 9.37
N GLN A 174 8.25 -22.66 10.45
CA GLN A 174 8.37 -22.08 11.78
C GLN A 174 9.57 -21.14 11.86
N GLY A 175 9.36 -19.98 12.47
CA GLY A 175 10.34 -18.90 12.55
C GLY A 175 10.39 -17.99 11.32
N ASP A 176 9.68 -18.30 10.23
CA ASP A 176 9.49 -17.32 9.15
C ASP A 176 8.78 -16.09 9.70
N ARG A 177 9.12 -14.93 9.14
CA ARG A 177 8.40 -13.68 9.35
C ARG A 177 7.73 -13.27 8.05
N ILE A 178 6.42 -13.07 8.12
CA ILE A 178 5.60 -12.64 6.99
C ILE A 178 5.15 -11.21 7.26
N GLU A 179 5.34 -10.36 6.27
CA GLU A 179 4.80 -9.01 6.24
C GLU A 179 3.55 -9.01 5.39
N LEU A 180 2.48 -8.44 5.94
CA LEU A 180 1.17 -8.38 5.35
C LEU A 180 0.77 -6.92 5.22
N ILE A 181 0.28 -6.56 4.03
CA ILE A 181 -0.40 -5.29 3.79
C ILE A 181 -1.86 -5.62 3.48
N VAL A 182 -2.77 -5.05 4.27
CA VAL A 182 -4.22 -5.32 4.15
C VAL A 182 -5.00 -4.04 3.86
N MET A 183 -5.84 -4.06 2.83
CA MET A 183 -6.80 -3.01 2.52
C MET A 183 -8.22 -3.57 2.56
N GLY A 184 -9.18 -2.76 2.98
CA GLY A 184 -10.60 -3.09 2.95
C GLY A 184 -11.36 -2.55 4.15
N ALA A 185 -12.69 -2.62 4.08
CA ALA A 185 -13.57 -2.14 5.15
C ALA A 185 -13.37 -2.95 6.45
N ARG A 186 -13.18 -4.27 6.33
CA ARG A 186 -13.01 -5.19 7.47
C ARG A 186 -11.54 -5.57 7.71
N ARG A 187 -10.59 -4.73 7.26
CA ARG A 187 -9.14 -5.03 7.33
C ARG A 187 -8.63 -5.39 8.74
N ARG A 188 -9.19 -4.77 9.79
CA ARG A 188 -8.82 -5.09 11.18
C ARG A 188 -9.26 -6.49 11.59
N GLU A 189 -10.48 -6.88 11.28
CA GLU A 189 -11.00 -8.23 11.55
C GLU A 189 -10.24 -9.28 10.73
N ALA A 190 -9.94 -8.97 9.46
CA ALA A 190 -9.14 -9.82 8.60
C ALA A 190 -7.73 -10.02 9.18
N VAL A 191 -7.08 -8.97 9.69
CA VAL A 191 -5.78 -9.06 10.34
C VAL A 191 -5.83 -9.95 11.58
N GLU A 192 -6.81 -9.79 12.46
CA GLU A 192 -6.93 -10.65 13.65
C GLU A 192 -7.13 -12.12 13.28
N ALA A 193 -7.96 -12.40 12.27
CA ALA A 193 -8.15 -13.76 11.75
C ALA A 193 -6.87 -14.32 11.10
N LEU A 194 -6.09 -13.47 10.41
CA LEU A 194 -4.80 -13.83 9.84
C LEU A 194 -3.75 -14.10 10.92
N ARG A 195 -3.72 -13.32 12.00
CA ARG A 195 -2.82 -13.58 13.13
C ARG A 195 -3.13 -14.93 13.77
N ALA A 196 -4.38 -15.18 14.11
CA ALA A 196 -4.81 -16.46 14.69
C ALA A 196 -4.57 -17.67 13.78
N LEU A 197 -4.47 -17.46 12.46
CA LEU A 197 -4.10 -18.49 11.49
C LEU A 197 -2.60 -18.82 11.50
N LEU A 198 -1.76 -17.82 11.78
CA LEU A 198 -0.29 -17.88 11.64
C LEU A 198 0.43 -18.08 13.00
N GLU A 199 -0.24 -17.77 14.11
CA GLU A 199 0.07 -18.24 15.47
C GLU A 199 -0.18 -19.74 15.61
#